data_AF-A0A8J7RFD5-F1
#
_entry.id   AF-A0A8J7RFD5-F1
#
_cell.length_a   1.000
_cell.length_b   1.000
_cell.length_c   1.000
_cell.angle_alpha   90.00
_cell.angle_beta   90.00
_cell.angle_gamma   90.00
#
_symmetry.space_group_name_H-M   'P 1'
#
loop_
_entity.id
_entity.type
_entity.pdbx_description
1 polymer ?
#
loop_
_entity_poly.entity_id
_entity_poly.type
_entity_poly.pdbx_seq_one_letter_code
_entity_poly.pdbx_strand_id
1 'polypeptide(L)'
;MGFEDIIDDLNIDSNEENKENNTFNFEMEEYKTPAGTNYEEEDEEKETRGRKKTVHAKNVIGDNLETIADKLDYIKKQSYQSNIREAADDAGKEVIKIAKIISRIL
;
A
#
# COMPACT_ATOMS: atom_id res chain seq x y z
N MET A 1 31.56 -23.92 46.57
CA MET A 1 31.29 -23.92 45.12
C MET A 1 30.94 -22.47 44.79
N GLY A 2 31.94 -21.73 44.31
CA GLY A 2 31.89 -20.28 44.11
C GLY A 2 31.28 -19.91 42.76
N PHE A 3 30.73 -18.70 42.68
CA PHE A 3 30.10 -18.11 41.49
C PHE A 3 31.15 -17.52 40.52
N GLU A 4 32.26 -18.22 40.30
CA GLU A 4 33.39 -17.70 39.51
C GLU A 4 33.54 -18.37 38.12
N ASP A 5 32.73 -19.38 37.80
CA ASP A 5 32.92 -20.19 36.58
C ASP A 5 31.90 -19.94 35.44
N ILE A 6 31.21 -18.78 35.39
CA ILE A 6 30.18 -18.50 34.34
C ILE A 6 30.46 -17.21 33.53
N ILE A 7 31.66 -16.64 33.58
CA ILE A 7 31.99 -15.44 32.80
C ILE A 7 33.28 -15.61 31.99
N ASP A 8 33.42 -16.75 31.30
CA ASP A 8 34.54 -16.94 30.34
C ASP A 8 34.07 -17.23 28.90
N ASP A 9 32.76 -17.32 28.64
CA ASP A 9 32.22 -17.59 27.28
C ASP A 9 31.67 -16.35 26.56
N LEU A 10 31.89 -15.13 27.08
CA LEU A 10 31.60 -13.89 26.36
C LEU A 10 32.85 -13.29 25.73
N ASN A 11 33.58 -14.11 24.98
CA ASN A 11 34.54 -13.64 23.99
C ASN A 11 33.75 -13.17 22.75
N ILE A 12 33.09 -12.02 22.87
CA ILE A 12 32.52 -11.31 21.73
C ILE A 12 33.70 -10.60 21.05
N ASP A 13 34.34 -11.30 20.12
CA ASP A 13 35.24 -10.68 19.16
C ASP A 13 34.45 -9.62 18.39
N SER A 14 34.68 -8.37 18.75
CA SER A 14 34.29 -7.20 17.99
C SER A 14 35.16 -7.15 16.73
N ASN A 15 34.67 -7.69 15.62
CA ASN A 15 35.20 -7.33 14.31
C ASN A 15 34.19 -7.49 13.18
N GLU A 16 34.21 -6.46 12.33
CA GLU A 16 33.83 -6.44 10.92
C GLU A 16 32.33 -6.35 10.56
N GLU A 17 31.93 -5.09 10.37
CA GLU A 17 31.34 -4.58 9.12
C GLU A 17 30.56 -5.59 8.27
N ASN A 18 29.23 -5.57 8.42
CA ASN A 18 28.36 -5.86 7.28
C ASN A 18 27.07 -5.04 7.35
N LYS A 19 27.21 -3.73 7.16
CA LYS A 19 26.10 -2.86 6.76
C LYS A 19 26.01 -2.87 5.24
N GLU A 20 25.64 -4.01 4.67
CA GLU A 20 25.16 -4.01 3.29
C GLU A 20 23.79 -3.35 3.28
N ASN A 21 23.77 -2.17 2.68
CA ASN A 21 22.60 -1.37 2.41
C ASN A 21 21.55 -2.23 1.69
N ASN A 22 20.50 -2.62 2.42
CA ASN A 22 19.31 -3.22 1.85
C ASN A 22 18.52 -2.12 1.12
N THR A 23 19.07 -1.65 0.00
CA THR A 23 18.38 -0.77 -0.93
C THR A 23 17.32 -1.63 -1.60
N PHE A 24 16.08 -1.53 -1.11
CA PHE A 24 14.93 -2.12 -1.78
C PHE A 24 14.79 -1.48 -3.16
N ASN A 25 15.27 -2.18 -4.20
CA ASN A 25 14.96 -1.84 -5.58
C ASN A 25 13.50 -2.22 -5.83
N PHE A 26 12.60 -1.24 -5.77
CA PHE A 26 11.27 -1.38 -6.34
C PHE A 26 11.37 -1.14 -7.85
N GLU A 27 11.48 -2.23 -8.62
CA GLU A 27 11.18 -2.16 -10.05
C GLU A 27 9.66 -1.98 -10.18
N MET A 28 9.25 -0.77 -10.55
CA MET A 28 7.85 -0.45 -10.80
C MET A 28 7.48 -1.05 -12.15
N GLU A 29 6.89 -2.24 -12.16
CA GLU A 29 6.34 -2.80 -13.40
C GLU A 29 5.22 -1.88 -13.92
N GLU A 30 5.30 -1.54 -15.21
CA GLU A 30 4.33 -0.71 -15.91
C GLU A 30 2.98 -1.47 -15.97
N TYR A 31 2.00 -1.02 -15.19
CA TYR A 31 0.67 -1.62 -15.15
C TYR A 31 -0.01 -1.52 -16.53
N LYS A 32 -0.05 -2.63 -17.26
CA LYS A 32 -0.90 -2.76 -18.45
C LYS A 32 -2.33 -3.00 -17.99
N THR A 33 -3.19 -2.00 -18.18
CA THR A 33 -4.63 -2.15 -17.93
C THR A 33 -5.20 -3.23 -18.87
N PRO A 34 -5.95 -4.23 -18.35
CA PRO A 34 -6.56 -5.23 -19.20
C PRO A 34 -7.65 -4.57 -20.05
N ALA A 35 -7.55 -4.77 -21.36
CA ALA A 35 -8.54 -4.32 -22.31
C ALA A 35 -9.87 -5.06 -22.05
N GLY A 36 -10.91 -4.32 -21.69
CA GLY A 36 -12.29 -4.80 -21.71
C GLY A 36 -12.88 -5.15 -20.36
N THR A 37 -13.08 -4.17 -19.49
CA THR A 37 -14.16 -4.22 -18.50
C THR A 37 -15.34 -3.42 -19.04
N ASN A 38 -16.34 -4.14 -19.54
CA ASN A 38 -17.66 -3.60 -19.88
C ASN A 38 -18.32 -3.17 -18.56
N TYR A 39 -18.30 -1.88 -18.28
CA TYR A 39 -19.19 -1.26 -17.30
C TYR A 39 -20.37 -0.69 -18.08
N GLU A 40 -21.49 -1.41 -18.01
CA GLU A 40 -22.80 -0.94 -18.46
C GLU A 40 -23.22 0.21 -17.52
N GLU A 41 -23.32 1.42 -18.06
CA GLU A 41 -24.01 2.54 -17.42
C GLU A 41 -25.37 2.65 -18.13
N GLU A 42 -26.46 2.34 -17.41
CA GLU A 42 -27.78 2.89 -17.73
C GLU A 42 -27.69 4.40 -17.50
N ASP A 43 -27.52 5.17 -18.57
CA ASP A 43 -28.16 6.48 -18.73
C ASP A 43 -27.99 6.98 -20.19
N GLU A 44 -29.13 7.00 -20.87
CA GLU A 44 -29.50 7.69 -22.11
C GLU A 44 -28.51 7.69 -23.30
N GLU A 45 -28.88 6.86 -24.29
CA GLU A 45 -28.36 6.82 -25.65
C GLU A 45 -28.40 8.19 -26.36
N LYS A 46 -27.22 8.78 -26.59
CA LYS A 46 -26.95 9.43 -27.87
C LYS A 46 -25.63 8.91 -28.43
N GLU A 47 -25.74 8.02 -29.41
CA GLU A 47 -24.65 7.51 -30.22
C GLU A 47 -23.86 8.65 -30.88
N THR A 48 -22.74 9.05 -30.30
CA THR A 48 -21.73 9.84 -31.01
C THR A 48 -20.50 9.01 -31.27
N ARG A 49 -20.31 8.66 -32.56
CA ARG A 49 -19.13 8.04 -33.18
C ARG A 49 -17.80 8.34 -32.45
N GLY A 50 -17.16 7.29 -31.93
CA GLY A 50 -15.70 7.17 -31.84
C GLY A 50 -14.93 8.11 -30.92
N ARG A 51 -15.59 8.81 -29.98
CA ARG A 51 -14.85 9.61 -28.97
C ARG A 51 -14.37 8.69 -27.86
N LYS A 52 -13.05 8.63 -27.62
CA LYS A 52 -12.50 7.92 -26.46
C LYS A 52 -13.22 8.43 -25.20
N LYS A 53 -13.82 7.52 -24.41
CA LYS A 53 -14.47 7.86 -23.14
C LYS A 53 -13.45 8.62 -22.27
N THR A 54 -13.75 9.86 -21.92
CA THR A 54 -12.92 10.64 -21.01
C THR A 54 -13.19 10.17 -19.58
N VAL A 55 -12.34 9.27 -19.07
CA VAL A 55 -12.41 8.87 -17.66
C VAL A 55 -12.05 10.08 -16.80
N HIS A 56 -12.93 10.43 -15.88
CA HIS A 56 -12.68 11.55 -14.97
C HIS A 56 -11.58 11.14 -14.00
N ALA A 57 -10.52 11.97 -13.89
CA ALA A 57 -9.41 11.73 -12.97
C ALA A 57 -9.91 11.51 -11.52
N LYS A 58 -11.00 12.17 -11.13
CA LYS A 58 -11.68 11.95 -9.85
C LYS A 58 -12.04 10.48 -9.60
N ASN A 59 -12.58 9.79 -10.61
CA ASN A 59 -13.03 8.40 -10.50
C ASN A 59 -11.83 7.48 -10.38
N VAL A 60 -10.82 7.64 -11.25
CA VAL A 60 -9.58 6.83 -11.20
C VAL A 60 -8.87 6.99 -9.85
N ILE A 61 -8.80 8.21 -9.32
CA ILE A 61 -8.17 8.45 -8.03
C ILE A 61 -9.03 7.85 -6.90
N GLY A 62 -10.35 7.93 -6.98
CA GLY A 62 -11.28 7.29 -6.05
C GLY A 62 -11.08 5.78 -5.96
N ASP A 63 -11.13 5.09 -7.11
CA ASP A 63 -10.98 3.63 -7.22
C ASP A 63 -9.63 3.15 -6.66
N ASN A 64 -8.56 3.91 -6.93
CA ASN A 64 -7.24 3.62 -6.40
C ASN A 64 -7.16 3.78 -4.88
N LEU A 65 -7.77 4.84 -4.32
CA LEU A 65 -7.79 5.05 -2.87
C LEU A 65 -8.60 3.97 -2.15
N GLU A 66 -9.72 3.53 -2.73
CA GLU A 66 -10.50 2.41 -2.21
C GLU A 66 -9.68 1.11 -2.20
N THR A 67 -9.01 0.80 -3.32
CA THR A 67 -8.12 -0.36 -3.42
C THR A 67 -6.99 -0.32 -2.37
N ILE A 68 -6.43 0.86 -2.10
CA ILE A 68 -5.40 1.02 -1.06
C ILE A 68 -6.00 0.79 0.33
N ALA A 69 -7.18 1.32 0.61
CA ALA A 69 -7.86 1.13 1.89
C ALA A 69 -8.14 -0.37 2.17
N ASP A 70 -8.60 -1.12 1.16
CA ASP A 70 -8.84 -2.56 1.28
C ASP A 70 -7.56 -3.35 1.57
N LYS A 71 -6.45 -3.00 0.91
CA LYS A 71 -5.14 -3.62 1.17
C LYS A 71 -4.66 -3.34 2.59
N LEU A 72 -4.86 -2.13 3.10
CA LEU A 72 -4.51 -1.76 4.47
C LEU A 72 -5.35 -2.52 5.49
N ASP A 73 -6.66 -2.65 5.25
CA ASP A 73 -7.55 -3.45 6.10
C ASP A 73 -7.16 -4.94 6.09
N TYR A 74 -6.79 -5.48 4.92
CA TYR A 74 -6.25 -6.83 4.81
C TYR A 74 -4.97 -6.99 5.66
N ILE A 75 -3.99 -6.10 5.52
CA ILE A 75 -2.75 -6.12 6.31
C ILE A 75 -3.05 -6.05 7.81
N LYS A 76 -3.95 -5.16 8.23
CA LYS A 76 -4.39 -5.00 9.62
C LYS A 76 -5.03 -6.29 10.17
N LYS A 77 -5.78 -7.02 9.35
CA LYS A 77 -6.44 -8.28 9.73
C LYS A 77 -5.47 -9.46 9.79
N GLN A 78 -4.50 -9.52 8.89
CA GLN A 78 -3.55 -10.65 8.80
C GLN A 78 -2.34 -10.51 9.72
N SER A 79 -1.98 -9.31 10.13
CA SER A 79 -0.78 -9.10 10.95
C SER A 79 -1.00 -9.48 12.41
N TYR A 80 -0.07 -10.24 12.97
CA TYR A 80 0.01 -10.51 14.42
C TYR A 80 0.79 -9.45 15.20
N GLN A 81 1.55 -8.61 14.49
CA GLN A 81 2.36 -7.56 15.09
C GLN A 81 1.52 -6.30 15.32
N SER A 82 1.42 -5.86 16.57
CA SER A 82 0.55 -4.74 16.97
C SER A 82 0.94 -3.42 16.28
N ASN A 83 2.23 -3.14 16.15
CA ASN A 83 2.77 -1.97 15.46
C ASN A 83 2.37 -1.92 13.98
N ILE A 84 2.35 -3.06 13.28
CA ILE A 84 1.89 -3.13 11.88
C ILE A 84 0.38 -2.88 11.79
N ARG A 85 -0.41 -3.42 12.73
CA ARG A 85 -1.86 -3.21 12.75
C ARG A 85 -2.22 -1.74 12.99
N GLU A 86 -1.50 -1.09 13.90
CA GLU A 86 -1.66 0.34 14.21
C GLU A 86 -1.27 1.21 13.01
N ALA A 87 -0.10 0.95 12.40
CA ALA A 87 0.34 1.66 11.21
C ALA A 87 -0.64 1.50 10.03
N ALA A 88 -1.19 0.30 9.82
CA ALA A 88 -2.17 0.05 8.77
C ALA A 88 -3.51 0.76 9.05
N ASP A 89 -3.94 0.81 10.31
CA ASP A 89 -5.15 1.52 10.71
C ASP A 89 -5.01 3.04 10.49
N ASP A 90 -3.87 3.60 10.87
CA ASP A 90 -3.60 5.04 10.71
C ASP A 90 -3.48 5.45 9.25
N ALA A 91 -2.74 4.67 8.45
CA ALA A 91 -2.70 4.87 7.00
C ALA A 91 -4.10 4.79 6.35
N GLY A 92 -4.95 3.85 6.81
CA GLY A 92 -6.32 3.71 6.33
C GLY A 92 -7.17 4.96 6.60
N LYS A 93 -7.05 5.55 7.79
CA LYS A 93 -7.73 6.81 8.13
C LYS A 93 -7.27 7.97 7.25
N GLU A 94 -5.98 8.05 6.93
CA GLU A 94 -5.45 9.09 6.04
C GLU A 94 -5.97 8.95 4.61
N VAL A 95 -6.01 7.73 4.07
CA VAL A 95 -6.59 7.44 2.75
C VAL A 95 -8.05 7.88 2.68
N ILE A 96 -8.85 7.57 3.70
CA ILE A 96 -10.26 8.01 3.78
C ILE A 96 -10.35 9.54 3.83
N LYS A 97 -9.45 10.21 4.56
CA LYS A 97 -9.42 11.68 4.63
C LYS A 97 -9.11 12.29 3.27
N ILE A 98 -8.16 11.73 2.53
CA ILE A 98 -7.81 12.17 1.17
C ILE A 98 -8.98 11.96 0.21
N ALA A 99 -9.64 10.80 0.25
CA ALA A 99 -10.83 10.51 -0.55
C ALA A 99 -11.95 11.54 -0.31
N LYS A 100 -12.17 11.94 0.95
CA LYS A 100 -13.12 13.00 1.33
C LYS A 100 -12.73 14.37 0.78
N ILE A 101 -11.45 14.71 0.74
CA ILE A 101 -10.96 15.98 0.17
C ILE A 101 -11.19 16.02 -1.33
N ILE A 102 -10.80 14.96 -2.05
CA ILE A 102 -10.96 14.86 -3.50
C ILE A 102 -12.44 14.94 -3.88
N SER A 103 -13.30 14.26 -3.12
CA SER A 103 -14.75 14.30 -3.33
C SER A 103 -15.37 15.70 -3.19
N ARG A 104 -14.71 16.61 -2.44
CA ARG A 104 -15.16 17.99 -2.19
C ARG A 104 -14.57 19.02 -3.16
N ILE A 105 -13.37 18.78 -3.68
CA ILE A 105 -12.66 19.74 -4.55
C ILE A 105 -13.02 19.54 -6.02
N LEU A 106 -13.14 18.28 -6.46
CA LEU A 106 -13.53 17.89 -7.83
C LEU A 106 -15.02 17.62 -7.90
#